data_AF-A0A0F0CNG9-F1
#
_entry.id   AF-A0A0F0CNG9-F1
#
_cell.length_a   1.000
_cell.length_b   1.000
_cell.length_c   1.000
_cell.angle_alpha   90.00
_cell.angle_beta   90.00
_cell.angle_gamma   90.00
#
_symmetry.space_group_name_H-M   'P 1'
#
loop_
_entity.id
_entity.type
_entity.pdbx_description
1 polymer ?
#
loop_
_entity_poly.entity_id
_entity_poly.type
_entity_poly.pdbx_seq_one_letter_code
_entity_poly.pdbx_strand_id
1 'polypeptide(L)'
;MAYSPTLLWKMAVNHTKIGNKWEIRGAFDGKIDQKWEKLAFFTILEYDNKTPKTRGMIGPLFRRGIEMNTRTGSLSSYGSRRPGLTGNQLKVLGIVAILIDNMGAVVIQGGILHAADRAVYQAVIATPSGHIWMIAGQVCRYLGRLAFPIFAFLVAEEFVRTRDRGRYALRMLICALISEVPFDLAIYGRVFYPYYQNMLFTLLIGIMVIFVMEYTRKLGIQLAALAGGCALSWILQTDYNVIGVLLIASMYWFRHNDIAQLAVGVVLCAAESVSYYCVSALAYVPIVLYNGRRGAFQLKYLFYVFYPVHLLVLYGLAHGLQKGV
;
A
#
# COMPACT_ATOMS: atom_id res chain seq x y z
N MET A 1 -35.50 -25.71 -14.75
CA MET A 1 -35.89 -24.83 -13.61
C MET A 1 -35.23 -23.48 -13.84
N ALA A 2 -36.03 -22.52 -14.29
CA ALA A 2 -35.60 -21.21 -14.76
C ALA A 2 -35.81 -20.17 -13.66
N TYR A 3 -34.85 -19.26 -13.48
CA TYR A 3 -35.06 -17.99 -12.78
C TYR A 3 -34.68 -16.85 -13.72
N SER A 4 -35.69 -16.03 -14.04
CA SER A 4 -35.64 -14.83 -14.86
C SER A 4 -35.25 -13.61 -14.02
N PRO A 5 -34.41 -12.68 -14.51
CA PRO A 5 -34.09 -11.42 -13.86
C PRO A 5 -34.82 -10.24 -14.54
N THR A 6 -35.92 -9.75 -13.96
CA THR A 6 -36.50 -8.44 -14.35
C THR A 6 -37.41 -7.91 -13.25
N LEU A 7 -37.01 -6.84 -12.55
CA LEU A 7 -37.93 -5.77 -12.15
C LEU A 7 -37.16 -4.48 -11.83
N LEU A 8 -36.96 -3.67 -12.88
CA LEU A 8 -36.62 -2.26 -12.80
C LEU A 8 -37.91 -1.43 -12.63
N TRP A 9 -37.89 -0.51 -11.66
CA TRP A 9 -38.30 0.90 -11.78
C TRP A 9 -39.70 1.28 -12.31
N LYS A 10 -40.51 1.91 -11.43
CA LYS A 10 -41.42 3.05 -11.73
C LYS A 10 -41.55 3.91 -10.46
N MET A 11 -40.84 5.06 -10.39
CA MET A 11 -41.32 6.43 -10.65
C MET A 11 -42.43 6.95 -9.72
N ALA A 12 -42.11 7.98 -8.92
CA ALA A 12 -42.94 9.19 -8.76
C ALA A 12 -42.14 10.31 -8.07
N VAL A 13 -41.74 11.30 -8.85
CA VAL A 13 -41.35 12.64 -8.39
C VAL A 13 -42.63 13.39 -8.03
N ASN A 14 -42.65 14.10 -6.90
CA ASN A 14 -43.47 15.30 -6.78
C ASN A 14 -42.84 16.32 -5.82
N HIS A 15 -42.60 17.51 -6.37
CA HIS A 15 -42.10 18.71 -5.70
C HIS A 15 -43.22 19.37 -4.88
N THR A 16 -42.87 19.98 -3.73
CA THR A 16 -43.34 21.33 -3.36
C THR A 16 -42.57 21.90 -2.16
N LYS A 17 -41.91 23.05 -2.43
CA LYS A 17 -41.61 24.27 -1.63
C LYS A 17 -41.83 24.21 -0.11
N ILE A 18 -40.92 24.73 0.72
CA ILE A 18 -40.78 26.13 1.20
C ILE A 18 -39.50 26.13 2.08
N GLY A 19 -38.59 27.11 2.17
CA GLY A 19 -38.56 28.50 1.72
C GLY A 19 -37.20 29.13 2.08
N ASN A 20 -36.95 30.26 1.42
CA ASN A 20 -35.72 31.06 1.36
C ASN A 20 -35.29 31.69 2.68
N LYS A 21 -34.02 32.11 2.80
CA LYS A 21 -33.64 33.53 2.98
C LYS A 21 -32.11 33.77 3.06
N TRP A 22 -31.64 34.51 2.05
CA TRP A 22 -30.66 35.63 2.11
C TRP A 22 -29.15 35.35 2.34
N GLU A 23 -28.20 36.06 1.74
CA GLU A 23 -28.15 37.01 0.61
C GLU A 23 -26.65 37.30 0.37
N ILE A 24 -26.27 37.55 -0.90
CA ILE A 24 -24.93 37.96 -1.30
C ILE A 24 -24.84 39.49 -1.22
N ARG A 25 -23.81 40.03 -0.57
CA ARG A 25 -23.34 41.42 -0.78
C ARG A 25 -21.88 41.40 -1.23
N GLY A 26 -21.64 41.87 -2.45
CA GLY A 26 -20.33 42.19 -2.98
C GLY A 26 -19.98 43.66 -2.82
N ALA A 27 -18.70 43.98 -3.01
CA ALA A 27 -18.19 45.22 -3.60
C ALA A 27 -16.69 45.02 -3.87
N PHE A 28 -16.31 44.92 -5.16
CA PHE A 28 -15.50 45.91 -5.91
C PHE A 28 -14.05 46.04 -5.43
N ASP A 29 -13.07 45.60 -6.24
CA ASP A 29 -12.31 46.50 -7.12
C ASP A 29 -11.27 45.71 -7.94
N GLY A 30 -10.92 46.23 -9.11
CA GLY A 30 -10.30 45.52 -10.21
C GLY A 30 -8.84 45.05 -10.03
N LYS A 31 -8.56 43.90 -10.65
CA LYS A 31 -7.44 43.66 -11.56
C LYS A 31 -7.68 42.32 -12.25
N ILE A 32 -7.79 42.35 -13.59
CA ILE A 32 -7.64 41.15 -14.42
C ILE A 32 -6.16 40.79 -14.37
N ASP A 33 -5.77 40.04 -13.35
CA ASP A 33 -4.44 39.43 -13.27
C ASP A 33 -4.58 37.95 -13.64
N GLN A 34 -3.99 37.58 -14.78
CA GLN A 34 -3.63 36.21 -15.12
C GLN A 34 -2.96 35.54 -13.91
N LYS A 35 -3.70 34.71 -13.19
CA LYS A 35 -3.15 33.96 -12.04
C LYS A 35 -3.75 32.57 -11.86
N TRP A 36 -4.22 31.97 -12.96
CA TRP A 36 -4.53 30.54 -13.05
C TRP A 36 -3.30 29.67 -13.40
N GLU A 37 -2.12 30.29 -13.58
CA GLU A 37 -0.84 29.59 -13.78
C GLU A 37 -0.07 29.29 -12.47
N LYS A 38 -0.70 29.44 -11.31
CA LYS A 38 -0.16 28.93 -10.04
C LYS A 38 -0.89 27.68 -9.57
N LEU A 39 -1.17 26.78 -10.51
CA LEU A 39 -1.09 25.33 -10.29
C LEU A 39 0.29 25.06 -9.68
N ALA A 40 0.37 25.05 -8.36
CA ALA A 40 1.54 24.65 -7.59
C ALA A 40 1.75 23.13 -7.67
N PHE A 41 1.85 22.62 -8.91
CA PHE A 41 2.14 21.23 -9.24
C PHE A 41 3.64 20.90 -9.09
N PHE A 42 4.49 21.87 -8.69
CA PHE A 42 5.95 21.71 -8.72
C PHE A 42 6.77 22.24 -7.54
N THR A 43 6.19 22.65 -6.40
CA THR A 43 7.02 23.13 -5.26
C THR A 43 6.60 22.59 -3.90
N ILE A 44 6.66 21.26 -3.73
CA ILE A 44 6.69 20.61 -2.41
C ILE A 44 7.86 19.60 -2.39
N LEU A 45 9.00 20.01 -2.95
CA LEU A 45 10.18 19.15 -3.17
C LEU A 45 11.40 19.51 -2.32
N GLU A 46 11.23 20.35 -1.30
CA GLU A 46 12.26 20.53 -0.28
C GLU A 46 11.79 19.97 1.05
N TYR A 47 12.48 18.93 1.52
CA TYR A 47 12.55 18.70 2.96
C TYR A 47 13.95 18.25 3.39
N ASP A 48 14.50 19.18 4.17
CA ASP A 48 15.76 19.40 4.88
C ASP A 48 16.47 18.17 5.49
N ASN A 49 17.80 18.16 5.34
CA ASN A 49 18.77 17.16 5.79
C ASN A 49 19.28 17.41 7.23
N LYS A 50 18.45 17.97 8.12
CA LYS A 50 18.91 18.28 9.48
C LYS A 50 18.55 17.18 10.47
N THR A 51 19.59 16.65 11.09
CA THR A 51 19.58 15.80 12.29
C THR A 51 18.66 16.37 13.39
N PRO A 52 18.10 15.53 14.28
CA PRO A 52 17.22 16.00 15.34
C PRO A 52 18.01 16.92 16.29
N LYS A 53 17.84 18.24 16.14
CA LYS A 53 18.22 19.21 17.17
C LYS A 53 17.14 19.19 18.24
N THR A 54 17.42 18.53 19.34
CA THR A 54 16.78 18.81 20.64
C THR A 54 17.15 20.24 21.04
N ARG A 55 16.26 21.21 20.81
CA ARG A 55 16.22 22.47 21.60
C ARG A 55 15.06 23.38 21.20
N GLY A 56 14.30 23.77 22.23
CA GLY A 56 13.69 25.10 22.33
C GLY A 56 12.22 25.20 21.96
N MET A 57 11.36 25.14 22.98
CA MET A 57 10.21 26.05 23.24
C MET A 57 9.02 25.33 23.87
N ILE A 58 9.09 24.97 25.17
CA ILE A 58 7.89 24.78 26.01
C ILE A 58 8.22 25.26 27.43
N GLY A 59 7.35 26.12 27.99
CA GLY A 59 7.59 26.94 29.18
C GLY A 59 7.58 26.23 30.54
N PRO A 60 7.82 26.99 31.63
CA PRO A 60 8.26 26.47 32.94
C PRO A 60 7.24 25.63 33.73
N LEU A 61 5.96 25.65 33.38
CA LEU A 61 4.91 24.90 34.10
C LEU A 61 4.88 23.39 33.78
N PHE A 62 5.55 22.94 32.71
CA PHE A 62 5.62 21.50 32.35
C PHE A 62 6.81 20.77 33.01
N ARG A 63 7.65 21.47 33.80
CA ARG A 63 8.92 20.94 34.31
C ARG A 63 8.77 20.03 35.55
N ARG A 64 7.75 20.24 36.40
CA ARG A 64 7.57 19.46 37.65
C ARG A 64 7.05 18.03 37.46
N GLY A 65 6.48 17.70 36.30
CA GLY A 65 6.01 16.34 36.00
C GLY A 65 7.08 15.42 35.39
N ILE A 66 8.21 15.97 34.95
CA ILE A 66 9.24 15.24 34.19
C ILE A 66 10.48 14.90 35.05
N GLU A 67 10.73 15.62 36.14
CA GLU A 67 11.97 15.45 36.93
C GLU A 67 11.98 14.25 37.91
N MET A 68 10.90 13.48 38.03
CA MET A 68 10.90 12.27 38.88
C MET A 68 11.09 10.94 38.15
N ASN A 69 11.23 10.93 36.81
CA ASN A 69 11.41 9.68 36.06
C ASN A 69 12.71 9.61 35.23
N THR A 70 13.67 10.51 35.48
CA THR A 70 14.97 10.56 34.79
C THR A 70 16.05 9.68 35.45
N ARG A 71 15.68 8.52 36.01
CA ARG A 71 16.66 7.54 36.50
C ARG A 71 16.59 6.14 35.88
N THR A 72 15.74 5.92 34.89
CA THR A 72 15.73 4.67 34.09
C THR A 72 15.45 4.93 32.61
N GLY A 73 16.08 5.95 32.04
CA GLY A 73 16.09 6.17 30.58
C GLY A 73 17.31 5.50 29.97
N SER A 74 17.21 4.22 29.59
CA SER A 74 18.25 3.63 28.74
C SER A 74 18.24 4.34 27.39
N LEU A 75 19.42 4.81 27.02
CA LEU A 75 19.72 5.46 25.76
C LEU A 75 19.25 4.59 24.59
N SER A 76 18.56 5.23 23.63
CA SER A 76 18.61 4.94 22.19
C SER A 76 19.26 3.60 21.82
N SER A 77 18.45 2.59 21.51
CA SER A 77 18.93 1.32 20.91
C SER A 77 19.47 1.47 19.46
N TYR A 78 19.54 2.70 18.93
CA TYR A 78 20.22 3.02 17.66
C TYR A 78 21.70 3.37 17.88
N GLY A 79 22.43 2.50 18.57
CA GLY A 79 23.76 2.78 19.11
C GLY A 79 24.86 1.79 18.72
N SER A 80 24.83 1.15 17.54
CA SER A 80 26.01 0.52 16.92
C SER A 80 25.73 0.20 15.45
N ARG A 81 26.76 0.19 14.59
CA ARG A 81 26.62 -0.15 13.16
C ARG A 81 26.32 -1.66 13.04
N ARG A 82 25.06 -2.08 13.18
CA ARG A 82 24.69 -3.47 12.89
C ARG A 82 24.99 -3.76 11.40
N PRO A 83 25.81 -4.76 11.08
CA PRO A 83 25.94 -5.23 9.70
C PRO A 83 24.57 -5.78 9.26
N GLY A 84 24.12 -5.44 8.06
CA GLY A 84 22.80 -5.83 7.56
C GLY A 84 22.32 -5.00 6.38
N LEU A 85 21.11 -5.30 5.91
CA LEU A 85 20.48 -4.65 4.77
C LEU A 85 19.98 -3.25 5.12
N THR A 86 20.23 -2.30 4.23
CA THR A 86 19.66 -0.95 4.29
C THR A 86 18.23 -0.92 3.76
N GLY A 87 17.49 0.15 4.05
CA GLY A 87 16.08 0.28 3.67
C GLY A 87 15.92 0.35 2.16
N ASN A 88 16.88 0.96 1.46
CA ASN A 88 16.92 0.97 0.00
C ASN A 88 17.13 -0.42 -0.58
N GLN A 89 18.00 -1.25 0.00
CA GLN A 89 18.19 -2.63 -0.46
C GLN A 89 16.91 -3.44 -0.26
N LEU A 90 16.27 -3.29 0.90
CA LEU A 90 15.00 -3.95 1.19
C LEU A 90 13.88 -3.50 0.23
N LYS A 91 13.83 -2.21 -0.12
CA LYS A 91 12.92 -1.68 -1.15
C LYS A 91 13.18 -2.30 -2.53
N VAL A 92 14.44 -2.40 -2.94
CA VAL A 92 14.79 -3.02 -4.22
C VAL A 92 14.37 -4.49 -4.23
N LEU A 93 14.58 -5.23 -3.14
CA LEU A 93 14.09 -6.61 -3.03
C LEU A 93 12.56 -6.68 -3.20
N GLY A 94 11.81 -5.79 -2.54
CA GLY A 94 10.36 -5.70 -2.69
C GLY A 94 9.93 -5.37 -4.14
N ILE A 95 10.63 -4.42 -4.79
CA ILE A 95 10.38 -4.02 -6.19
C ILE A 95 10.64 -5.18 -7.16
N VAL A 96 11.73 -5.91 -6.97
CA VAL A 96 12.06 -7.09 -7.80
C VAL A 96 11.02 -8.19 -7.56
N ALA A 97 10.64 -8.45 -6.31
CA ALA A 97 9.63 -9.46 -5.99
C ALA A 97 8.26 -9.14 -6.63
N ILE A 98 7.76 -7.90 -6.51
CA ILE A 98 6.47 -7.53 -7.14
C ILE A 98 6.54 -7.56 -8.67
N LEU A 99 7.69 -7.23 -9.27
CA LEU A 99 7.87 -7.34 -10.72
C LEU A 99 7.77 -8.79 -11.18
N ILE A 100 8.43 -9.70 -10.46
CA ILE A 100 8.35 -11.15 -10.73
C ILE A 100 6.91 -11.65 -10.54
N ASP A 101 6.22 -11.22 -9.48
CA ASP A 101 4.82 -11.57 -9.21
C ASP A 101 3.91 -11.20 -10.39
N ASN A 102 4.06 -9.96 -10.86
CA ASN A 102 3.24 -9.38 -11.93
C ASN A 102 3.61 -9.95 -13.31
N MET A 103 4.88 -10.31 -13.56
CA MET A 103 5.25 -11.09 -14.75
C MET A 103 4.56 -12.45 -14.75
N GLY A 104 4.53 -13.14 -13.61
CA GLY A 104 3.84 -14.42 -13.47
C GLY A 104 2.34 -14.31 -13.75
N ALA A 105 1.67 -13.31 -13.16
CA ALA A 105 0.23 -13.11 -13.30
C ALA A 105 -0.19 -12.56 -14.68
N VAL A 106 0.46 -11.50 -15.14
CA VAL A 106 0.03 -10.75 -16.34
C VAL A 106 0.56 -11.40 -17.62
N VAL A 107 1.87 -11.65 -17.69
CA VAL A 107 2.51 -12.11 -18.93
C VAL A 107 2.34 -13.60 -19.12
N ILE A 108 2.65 -14.40 -18.09
CA ILE A 108 2.60 -15.86 -18.21
C ILE A 108 1.16 -16.37 -18.12
N GLN A 109 0.45 -16.07 -17.03
CA GLN A 109 -0.92 -16.57 -16.84
C GLN A 109 -1.91 -15.87 -17.78
N GLY A 110 -1.92 -14.53 -17.81
CA GLY A 110 -2.82 -13.76 -18.68
C GLY A 110 -2.47 -13.86 -20.16
N GLY A 111 -1.21 -13.62 -20.52
CA GLY A 111 -0.73 -13.60 -21.90
C GLY A 111 -0.58 -14.99 -22.53
N ILE A 112 0.40 -15.76 -22.07
CA ILE A 112 0.79 -17.04 -22.70
C ILE A 112 -0.25 -18.13 -22.47
N LEU A 113 -0.70 -18.31 -21.23
CA LEU A 113 -1.62 -19.37 -20.85
C LEU A 113 -3.10 -19.02 -21.08
N HIS A 114 -3.41 -17.76 -21.42
CA HIS A 114 -4.78 -17.29 -21.66
C HIS A 114 -5.75 -17.63 -20.50
N ALA A 115 -5.30 -17.49 -19.25
CA ALA A 115 -6.05 -17.91 -18.06
C ALA A 115 -7.43 -17.24 -17.88
N ALA A 116 -7.71 -16.15 -18.63
CA ALA A 116 -9.03 -15.54 -18.67
C ALA A 116 -10.09 -16.45 -19.32
N ASP A 117 -9.71 -17.28 -20.29
CA ASP A 117 -10.59 -18.27 -20.92
C ASP A 117 -10.24 -19.68 -20.41
N ARG A 118 -11.16 -20.28 -19.67
CA ARG A 118 -10.97 -21.61 -19.07
C ARG A 118 -10.79 -22.71 -20.11
N ALA A 119 -11.45 -22.62 -21.26
CA ALA A 119 -11.36 -23.64 -22.30
C ALA A 119 -9.98 -23.58 -22.98
N VAL A 120 -9.53 -22.37 -23.34
CA VAL A 120 -8.21 -22.16 -23.94
C VAL A 120 -7.11 -22.53 -22.95
N TYR A 121 -7.23 -22.10 -21.68
CA TYR A 121 -6.27 -22.44 -20.64
C TYR A 121 -6.08 -23.96 -20.51
N GLN A 122 -7.17 -24.73 -20.44
CA GLN A 122 -7.12 -26.20 -20.33
C GLN A 122 -6.47 -26.85 -21.57
N ALA A 123 -6.76 -26.32 -22.77
CA ALA A 123 -6.14 -26.81 -23.99
C ALA A 123 -4.62 -26.53 -24.02
N VAL A 124 -4.20 -25.33 -23.59
CA VAL A 124 -2.79 -24.94 -23.55
C VAL A 124 -2.01 -25.78 -22.55
N ILE A 125 -2.51 -25.96 -21.32
CA ILE A 125 -1.78 -26.71 -20.28
C ILE A 125 -1.70 -28.21 -20.54
N ALA A 126 -2.56 -28.75 -21.42
CA ALA A 126 -2.48 -30.14 -21.88
C ALA A 126 -1.27 -30.36 -22.81
N THR A 127 -0.69 -29.30 -23.37
CA THR A 127 0.56 -29.38 -24.13
C THR A 127 1.78 -29.41 -23.21
N PRO A 128 2.88 -30.09 -23.59
CA PRO A 128 4.12 -30.08 -22.80
C PRO A 128 4.66 -28.67 -22.54
N SER A 129 4.60 -27.80 -23.56
CA SER A 129 5.04 -26.41 -23.47
C SER A 129 4.19 -25.59 -22.51
N GLY A 130 2.85 -25.72 -22.58
CA GLY A 130 1.95 -25.03 -21.67
C GLY A 130 2.13 -25.47 -20.22
N HIS A 131 2.44 -26.75 -19.99
CA HIS A 131 2.74 -27.25 -18.64
C HIS A 131 4.02 -26.60 -18.05
N ILE A 132 5.06 -26.41 -18.86
CA ILE A 132 6.28 -25.70 -18.44
C ILE A 132 5.96 -24.24 -18.08
N TRP A 133 5.17 -23.55 -18.91
CA TRP A 133 4.75 -22.17 -18.64
C TRP A 133 3.90 -22.06 -17.38
N MET A 134 3.03 -23.04 -17.10
CA MET A 134 2.28 -23.10 -15.84
C MET A 134 3.22 -23.14 -14.63
N ILE A 135 4.21 -24.03 -14.65
CA ILE A 135 5.19 -24.16 -13.57
C ILE A 135 6.00 -22.87 -13.42
N ALA A 136 6.49 -22.29 -14.53
CA ALA A 136 7.23 -21.04 -14.52
C ALA A 136 6.40 -19.89 -13.91
N GLY A 137 5.14 -19.76 -14.33
CA GLY A 137 4.20 -18.79 -13.77
C GLY A 137 3.99 -19.00 -12.28
N GLN A 138 3.82 -20.24 -11.84
CA GLN A 138 3.64 -20.57 -10.43
C GLN A 138 4.88 -20.23 -9.58
N VAL A 139 6.09 -20.50 -10.08
CA VAL A 139 7.35 -20.11 -9.42
C VAL A 139 7.44 -18.59 -9.30
N CYS A 140 7.08 -17.84 -10.36
CA CYS A 140 7.01 -16.38 -10.30
C CYS A 140 6.05 -15.90 -9.19
N ARG A 141 4.87 -16.52 -9.05
CA ARG A 141 3.91 -16.19 -7.98
C ARG A 141 4.49 -16.47 -6.59
N TYR A 142 5.20 -17.58 -6.41
CA TYR A 142 5.86 -17.90 -5.13
C TYR A 142 6.90 -16.86 -4.73
N LEU A 143 7.81 -16.50 -5.64
CA LEU A 143 8.81 -15.45 -5.39
C LEU A 143 8.15 -14.09 -5.15
N GLY A 144 7.05 -13.84 -5.84
CA GLY A 144 6.25 -12.63 -5.73
C GLY A 144 5.58 -12.42 -4.36
N ARG A 145 5.20 -13.50 -3.67
CA ARG A 145 4.58 -13.44 -2.33
C ARG A 145 5.47 -12.75 -1.28
N LEU A 146 6.79 -12.65 -1.51
CA LEU A 146 7.71 -11.94 -0.63
C LEU A 146 7.53 -10.42 -0.63
N ALA A 147 6.95 -9.87 -1.72
CA ALA A 147 6.89 -8.42 -1.93
C ALA A 147 6.07 -7.70 -0.87
N PHE A 148 4.87 -8.20 -0.58
CA PHE A 148 3.94 -7.49 0.29
C PHE A 148 4.39 -7.41 1.74
N PRO A 149 4.86 -8.47 2.42
CA PRO A 149 5.38 -8.34 3.78
C PRO A 149 6.55 -7.35 3.88
N ILE A 150 7.41 -7.32 2.85
CA ILE A 150 8.50 -6.34 2.75
C ILE A 150 7.92 -4.92 2.69
N PHE A 151 6.93 -4.66 1.83
CA PHE A 151 6.29 -3.35 1.73
C PHE A 151 5.49 -2.97 2.98
N ALA A 152 4.79 -3.92 3.61
CA ALA A 152 4.06 -3.70 4.86
C ALA A 152 5.02 -3.23 5.97
N PHE A 153 6.17 -3.88 6.10
CA PHE A 153 7.21 -3.50 7.05
C PHE A 153 7.77 -2.11 6.74
N LEU A 154 8.13 -1.87 5.48
CA LEU A 154 8.66 -0.57 5.06
C LEU A 154 7.65 0.56 5.29
N VAL A 155 6.35 0.32 5.06
CA VAL A 155 5.30 1.31 5.28
C VAL A 155 5.18 1.68 6.76
N ALA A 156 5.19 0.68 7.65
CA ALA A 156 5.17 0.91 9.09
C ALA A 156 6.43 1.66 9.56
N GLU A 157 7.60 1.29 9.04
CA GLU A 157 8.88 1.93 9.39
C GLU A 157 8.97 3.37 8.87
N GLU A 158 8.51 3.63 7.64
CA GLU A 158 8.46 4.97 7.07
C GLU A 158 7.45 5.87 7.78
N PHE A 159 6.33 5.32 8.25
CA PHE A 159 5.36 6.05 9.04
C PHE A 159 5.96 6.58 10.36
N VAL A 160 6.80 5.80 11.03
CA VAL A 160 7.49 6.21 12.27
C VAL A 160 8.53 7.29 11.98
N ARG A 161 9.20 7.23 10.82
CA ARG A 161 10.29 8.15 10.45
C ARG A 161 9.81 9.44 9.80
N THR A 162 8.63 9.46 9.20
CA THR A 162 8.13 10.65 8.50
C THR A 162 7.69 11.72 9.50
N ARG A 163 8.11 12.96 9.25
CA ARG A 163 7.67 14.11 10.05
C ARG A 163 6.22 14.52 9.74
N ASP A 164 5.83 14.38 8.47
CA ASP A 164 4.48 14.67 7.99
C ASP A 164 3.82 13.38 7.52
N ARG A 165 2.91 12.88 8.36
CA ARG A 165 2.17 11.65 8.14
C ARG A 165 0.99 11.84 7.20
N GLY A 166 0.40 13.04 7.17
CA GLY A 166 -0.71 13.37 6.28
C GLY A 166 -0.26 13.41 4.82
N ARG A 167 0.86 14.09 4.53
CA ARG A 167 1.48 14.08 3.18
C ARG A 167 1.95 12.70 2.78
N TYR A 168 2.35 11.85 3.73
CA TYR A 168 2.71 10.47 3.44
C TYR A 168 1.49 9.66 2.99
N ALA A 169 0.38 9.71 3.73
CA ALA A 169 -0.87 9.07 3.35
C ALA A 169 -1.44 9.61 2.03
N LEU A 170 -1.40 10.93 1.81
CA LEU A 170 -1.86 11.55 0.56
C LEU A 170 -1.06 11.07 -0.66
N ARG A 171 0.26 10.95 -0.54
CA ARG A 171 1.11 10.40 -1.62
C ARG A 171 0.75 8.95 -1.92
N MET A 172 0.48 8.15 -0.90
CA MET A 172 0.02 6.77 -1.08
C MET A 172 -1.34 6.73 -1.80
N LEU A 173 -2.29 7.57 -1.40
CA LEU A 173 -3.61 7.68 -2.03
C LEU A 173 -3.51 8.09 -3.51
N ILE A 174 -2.73 9.12 -3.82
CA ILE A 174 -2.53 9.56 -5.21
C ILE A 174 -1.92 8.42 -6.03
N CYS A 175 -0.91 7.73 -5.50
CA CYS A 175 -0.31 6.59 -6.20
C CYS A 175 -1.30 5.45 -6.39
N ALA A 176 -2.12 5.13 -5.38
CA ALA A 176 -3.15 4.10 -5.46
C ALA A 176 -4.17 4.42 -6.56
N LEU A 177 -4.67 5.67 -6.60
CA LEU A 177 -5.64 6.11 -7.60
C LEU A 177 -5.07 6.10 -9.03
N ILE A 178 -3.85 6.62 -9.21
CA ILE A 178 -3.20 6.63 -10.54
C ILE A 178 -2.93 5.20 -11.03
N SER A 179 -2.55 4.30 -10.12
CA SER A 179 -2.17 2.93 -10.47
C SER A 179 -3.35 1.98 -10.65
N GLU A 180 -4.56 2.40 -10.26
CA GLU A 180 -5.77 1.58 -10.39
C GLU A 180 -6.08 1.27 -11.86
N VAL A 181 -6.00 2.27 -12.74
CA VAL A 181 -6.28 2.08 -14.17
C VAL A 181 -5.25 1.12 -14.83
N PRO A 182 -3.92 1.29 -14.64
CA PRO A 182 -2.94 0.30 -15.08
C PRO A 182 -3.16 -1.11 -14.50
N PHE A 183 -3.57 -1.19 -13.24
CA PHE A 183 -3.77 -2.46 -12.55
C PHE A 183 -4.97 -3.22 -13.13
N ASP A 184 -6.10 -2.55 -13.30
CA ASP A 184 -7.30 -3.13 -13.89
C ASP A 184 -7.05 -3.61 -15.33
N LEU A 185 -6.29 -2.82 -16.10
CA LEU A 185 -5.90 -3.18 -17.46
C LEU A 185 -5.01 -4.42 -17.47
N ALA A 186 -3.98 -4.44 -16.64
CA ALA A 186 -3.00 -5.53 -16.61
C ALA A 186 -3.61 -6.86 -16.16
N ILE A 187 -4.49 -6.84 -15.15
CA ILE A 187 -5.02 -8.05 -14.52
C ILE A 187 -6.33 -8.51 -15.17
N TYR A 188 -7.24 -7.58 -15.48
CA TYR A 188 -8.59 -7.89 -15.94
C TYR A 188 -8.84 -7.52 -17.40
N GLY A 189 -7.90 -6.85 -18.07
CA GLY A 189 -8.08 -6.37 -19.44
C GLY A 189 -9.15 -5.29 -19.59
N ARG A 190 -9.53 -4.63 -18.48
CA ARG A 190 -10.57 -3.58 -18.45
C ARG A 190 -9.97 -2.29 -17.90
N VAL A 191 -10.41 -1.15 -18.42
CA VAL A 191 -9.94 0.17 -17.94
C VAL A 191 -10.43 0.47 -16.53
N PHE A 192 -11.55 -0.14 -16.13
CA PHE A 192 -12.18 0.08 -14.83
C PHE A 192 -12.84 -1.21 -14.32
N TYR A 193 -12.42 -1.68 -13.14
CA TYR A 193 -12.94 -2.86 -12.48
C TYR A 193 -13.15 -2.61 -10.97
N PRO A 194 -14.35 -2.19 -10.54
CA PRO A 194 -14.57 -1.69 -9.17
C PRO A 194 -14.65 -2.78 -8.09
N TYR A 195 -14.48 -4.06 -8.46
CA TYR A 195 -14.68 -5.19 -7.54
C TYR A 195 -13.38 -5.74 -6.94
N TYR A 196 -12.22 -5.24 -7.36
CA TYR A 196 -10.92 -5.61 -6.81
C TYR A 196 -9.96 -4.44 -6.95
N GLN A 197 -9.23 -4.10 -5.90
CA GLN A 197 -8.44 -2.87 -5.85
C GLN A 197 -6.97 -3.17 -5.59
N ASN A 198 -6.07 -2.34 -6.13
CA ASN A 198 -4.64 -2.60 -6.04
C ASN A 198 -4.08 -2.60 -4.60
N MET A 199 -2.91 -3.21 -4.43
CA MET A 199 -2.20 -3.37 -3.14
C MET A 199 -1.96 -2.05 -2.39
N LEU A 200 -1.81 -0.92 -3.08
CA LEU A 200 -1.54 0.37 -2.45
C LEU A 200 -2.73 0.86 -1.61
N PHE A 201 -3.96 0.47 -1.96
CA PHE A 201 -5.13 0.72 -1.10
C PHE A 201 -5.03 -0.01 0.23
N THR A 202 -4.56 -1.27 0.25
CA THR A 202 -4.31 -1.99 1.52
C THR A 202 -3.24 -1.28 2.35
N LEU A 203 -2.16 -0.83 1.72
CA LEU A 203 -1.11 -0.07 2.42
C LEU A 203 -1.65 1.25 2.99
N LEU A 204 -2.47 1.97 2.22
CA LEU A 204 -3.11 3.22 2.65
C LEU A 204 -4.01 2.99 3.87
N ILE A 205 -4.87 1.96 3.84
CA ILE A 205 -5.73 1.61 4.97
C ILE A 205 -4.88 1.26 6.19
N GLY A 206 -3.82 0.48 6.01
CA GLY A 206 -2.85 0.20 7.08
C GLY A 206 -2.24 1.47 7.67
N ILE A 207 -1.86 2.45 6.83
CA ILE A 207 -1.38 3.77 7.28
C ILE A 207 -2.44 4.50 8.11
N MET A 208 -3.70 4.50 7.68
CA MET A 208 -4.80 5.14 8.43
C MET A 208 -4.99 4.49 9.80
N VAL A 209 -4.93 3.16 9.88
CA VAL A 209 -5.03 2.41 11.15
C VAL A 209 -3.89 2.79 12.09
N ILE A 210 -2.64 2.70 11.64
CA ILE A 210 -1.49 3.03 12.50
C ILE A 210 -1.44 4.53 12.86
N PHE A 211 -2.00 5.40 12.02
CA PHE A 211 -2.18 6.83 12.32
C PHE A 211 -3.08 7.02 13.54
N VAL A 212 -4.23 6.36 13.57
CA VAL A 212 -5.13 6.41 14.73
C VAL A 212 -4.47 5.78 15.96
N MET A 213 -3.79 4.64 15.79
CA MET A 213 -3.10 3.96 16.90
C MET A 213 -2.00 4.80 17.55
N GLU A 214 -1.36 5.67 16.79
CA GLU A 214 -0.35 6.60 17.29
C GLU A 214 -0.96 7.83 17.96
N TYR A 215 -2.13 8.28 17.51
CA TYR A 215 -2.82 9.43 18.09
C TYR A 215 -3.39 9.16 19.49
N THR A 216 -3.74 7.91 19.79
CA THR A 216 -4.35 7.53 21.08
C THR A 216 -3.69 6.30 21.70
N ARG A 217 -3.61 6.29 23.04
CA ARG A 217 -3.17 5.11 23.82
C ARG A 217 -4.33 4.23 24.29
N LYS A 218 -5.57 4.65 24.06
CA LYS A 218 -6.76 3.89 24.51
C LYS A 218 -6.95 2.65 23.64
N LEU A 219 -6.77 1.47 24.22
CA LEU A 219 -6.85 0.18 23.52
C LEU A 219 -8.16 0.01 22.74
N GLY A 220 -9.31 0.41 23.32
CA GLY A 220 -10.61 0.29 22.64
C GLY A 220 -10.70 1.06 21.32
N ILE A 221 -10.10 2.26 21.25
CA ILE A 221 -10.07 3.05 20.00
C ILE A 221 -9.10 2.44 18.99
N GLN A 222 -7.97 1.89 19.45
CA GLN A 222 -7.01 1.21 18.59
C GLN A 222 -7.63 -0.04 17.96
N LEU A 223 -8.32 -0.86 18.76
CA LEU A 223 -9.03 -2.04 18.29
C LEU A 223 -10.19 -1.68 17.36
N ALA A 224 -10.95 -0.62 17.66
CA ALA A 224 -12.00 -0.11 16.78
C ALA A 224 -11.44 0.38 15.44
N ALA A 225 -10.29 1.08 15.45
CA ALA A 225 -9.62 1.51 14.22
C ALA A 225 -9.13 0.32 13.40
N LEU A 226 -8.55 -0.69 14.06
CA LEU A 226 -8.12 -1.92 13.40
C LEU A 226 -9.31 -2.65 12.77
N ALA A 227 -10.40 -2.85 13.53
CA ALA A 227 -11.61 -3.49 13.04
C ALA A 227 -12.25 -2.71 11.88
N GLY A 228 -12.29 -1.37 11.98
CA GLY A 228 -12.75 -0.50 10.89
C GLY A 228 -11.87 -0.59 9.65
N GLY A 229 -10.55 -0.65 9.82
CA GLY A 229 -9.61 -0.85 8.71
C GLY A 229 -9.79 -2.21 8.04
N CYS A 230 -9.96 -3.29 8.81
CA CYS A 230 -10.25 -4.62 8.28
C CYS A 230 -11.60 -4.66 7.55
N ALA A 231 -12.64 -4.04 8.11
CA ALA A 231 -13.94 -3.96 7.44
C ALA A 231 -13.84 -3.16 6.13
N LEU A 232 -13.11 -2.04 6.12
CA LEU A 232 -12.91 -1.23 4.93
C LEU A 232 -12.12 -1.97 3.85
N SER A 233 -11.04 -2.69 4.20
CA SER A 233 -10.27 -3.47 3.23
C SER A 233 -11.06 -4.63 2.64
N TRP A 234 -11.98 -5.20 3.42
CA TRP A 234 -12.90 -6.23 2.97
C TRP A 234 -14.00 -5.70 2.04
N ILE A 235 -14.66 -4.60 2.41
CA ILE A 235 -15.69 -3.96 1.58
C ILE A 235 -15.12 -3.50 0.23
N LEU A 236 -13.92 -2.91 0.25
CA LEU A 236 -13.24 -2.44 -0.96
C LEU A 236 -12.55 -3.56 -1.73
N GLN A 237 -12.50 -4.80 -1.22
CA GLN A 237 -11.84 -5.94 -1.88
C GLN A 237 -10.40 -5.61 -2.33
N THR A 238 -9.62 -5.03 -1.43
CA THR A 238 -8.21 -4.70 -1.73
C THR A 238 -7.34 -5.97 -1.77
N ASP A 239 -6.29 -5.98 -2.59
CA ASP A 239 -5.45 -7.15 -2.92
C ASP A 239 -5.07 -8.07 -1.73
N TYR A 240 -4.57 -7.50 -0.62
CA TYR A 240 -4.19 -8.25 0.59
C TYR A 240 -5.21 -8.19 1.73
N ASN A 241 -6.30 -7.45 1.50
CA ASN A 241 -7.51 -7.43 2.32
C ASN A 241 -7.24 -7.29 3.84
N VAL A 242 -7.98 -8.02 4.68
CA VAL A 242 -7.87 -8.01 6.14
C VAL A 242 -6.45 -8.37 6.62
N ILE A 243 -5.85 -9.44 6.06
CA ILE A 243 -4.55 -9.93 6.53
C ILE A 243 -3.47 -8.88 6.31
N GLY A 244 -3.53 -8.14 5.21
CA GLY A 244 -2.60 -7.06 4.94
C GLY A 244 -2.67 -5.92 5.96
N VAL A 245 -3.88 -5.53 6.37
CA VAL A 245 -4.07 -4.51 7.41
C VAL A 245 -3.57 -5.01 8.77
N LEU A 246 -3.88 -6.26 9.13
CA LEU A 246 -3.39 -6.90 10.36
C LEU A 246 -1.85 -6.98 10.40
N LEU A 247 -1.22 -7.28 9.27
CA LEU A 247 0.24 -7.36 9.15
C LEU A 247 0.89 -5.99 9.43
N ILE A 248 0.42 -4.93 8.79
CA ILE A 248 0.95 -3.57 9.00
C ILE A 248 0.72 -3.12 10.45
N ALA A 249 -0.48 -3.35 10.99
CA ALA A 249 -0.81 -2.97 12.35
C ALA A 249 0.03 -3.73 13.38
N SER A 250 0.25 -5.04 13.20
CA SER A 250 1.07 -5.86 14.11
C SER A 250 2.54 -5.44 14.08
N MET A 251 3.10 -5.17 12.90
CA MET A 251 4.47 -4.64 12.76
C MET A 251 4.63 -3.32 13.53
N TYR A 252 3.62 -2.45 13.47
CA TYR A 252 3.62 -1.18 14.19
C TYR A 252 3.46 -1.34 15.70
N TRP A 253 2.58 -2.24 16.13
CA TRP A 253 2.27 -2.49 17.55
C TRP A 253 3.45 -3.10 18.29
N PHE A 254 4.08 -4.11 17.69
CA PHE A 254 5.20 -4.85 18.27
C PHE A 254 6.57 -4.26 17.90
N ARG A 255 6.64 -3.04 17.37
CA ARG A 255 7.90 -2.41 16.92
C ARG A 255 9.00 -2.28 17.97
N HIS A 256 8.65 -2.40 19.26
CA HIS A 256 9.60 -2.34 20.37
C HIS A 256 9.97 -3.73 20.92
N ASN A 257 9.38 -4.80 20.40
CA ASN A 257 9.61 -6.18 20.81
C ASN A 257 9.88 -7.04 19.57
N ASP A 258 11.17 -7.21 19.26
CA ASP A 258 11.65 -7.91 18.07
C ASP A 258 11.10 -9.35 17.96
N ILE A 259 11.00 -10.06 19.08
CA ILE A 259 10.52 -11.46 19.12
C ILE A 259 9.03 -11.52 18.80
N ALA A 260 8.23 -10.64 19.41
CA ALA A 260 6.78 -10.60 19.15
C ALA A 260 6.48 -10.16 17.71
N GLN A 261 7.22 -9.17 17.20
CA GLN A 261 7.09 -8.70 15.82
C GLN A 261 7.43 -9.82 14.81
N LEU A 262 8.50 -10.59 15.08
CA LEU A 262 8.88 -11.74 14.28
C LEU A 262 7.82 -12.85 14.34
N ALA A 263 7.43 -13.27 15.54
CA ALA A 263 6.52 -14.40 15.73
C ALA A 263 5.14 -14.14 15.12
N VAL A 264 4.51 -13.01 15.47
CA VAL A 264 3.19 -12.64 14.92
C VAL A 264 3.28 -12.39 13.42
N GLY A 265 4.37 -11.75 13.01
CA GLY A 265 4.67 -11.48 11.61
C GLY A 265 4.75 -12.69 10.71
N VAL A 266 5.56 -13.67 11.10
CA VAL A 266 5.72 -14.95 10.40
C VAL A 266 4.39 -15.70 10.33
N VAL A 267 3.63 -15.73 11.44
CA VAL A 267 2.31 -16.38 11.47
C VAL A 267 1.34 -15.71 10.49
N LEU A 268 1.26 -14.38 10.48
CA LEU A 268 0.38 -13.65 9.56
C LEU A 268 0.78 -13.81 8.09
N CYS A 269 2.09 -13.86 7.79
CA CYS A 269 2.56 -14.14 6.43
C CYS A 269 2.25 -15.59 6.01
N ALA A 270 2.53 -16.56 6.88
CA ALA A 270 2.18 -17.95 6.62
C ALA A 270 0.66 -18.12 6.37
N ALA A 271 -0.16 -17.43 7.16
CA ALA A 271 -1.62 -17.42 7.00
C ALA A 271 -2.08 -16.76 5.68
N GLU A 272 -1.43 -15.68 5.24
CA GLU A 272 -1.70 -15.05 3.95
C GLU A 272 -1.39 -15.96 2.76
N SER A 273 -0.30 -16.74 2.85
CA SER A 273 0.23 -17.53 1.75
C SER A 273 0.03 -19.04 1.92
N VAL A 274 -0.99 -19.50 2.66
CA VAL A 274 -1.27 -20.94 2.85
C VAL A 274 -1.43 -21.66 1.52
N SER A 275 -2.14 -21.06 0.57
CA SER A 275 -2.31 -21.59 -0.80
C SER A 275 -1.00 -21.64 -1.60
N TYR A 276 0.04 -20.98 -1.10
CA TYR A 276 1.37 -20.88 -1.69
C TYR A 276 2.43 -21.47 -0.75
N TYR A 277 2.10 -22.52 0.01
CA TYR A 277 3.02 -23.22 0.92
C TYR A 277 3.70 -22.31 1.96
N CYS A 278 2.99 -21.27 2.43
CA CYS A 278 3.47 -20.31 3.42
C CYS A 278 4.74 -19.54 3.00
N VAL A 279 5.04 -19.47 1.70
CA VAL A 279 6.29 -18.89 1.17
C VAL A 279 6.48 -17.42 1.56
N SER A 280 5.41 -16.64 1.79
CA SER A 280 5.56 -15.24 2.19
C SER A 280 6.24 -15.06 3.54
N ALA A 281 6.26 -16.09 4.41
CA ALA A 281 7.01 -16.07 5.66
C ALA A 281 8.53 -15.89 5.44
N LEU A 282 9.08 -16.33 4.30
CA LEU A 282 10.50 -16.13 3.97
C LEU A 282 10.88 -14.66 3.83
N ALA A 283 9.91 -13.76 3.64
CA ALA A 283 10.14 -12.31 3.62
C ALA A 283 10.69 -11.79 4.95
N TYR A 284 10.50 -12.52 6.06
CA TYR A 284 11.07 -12.15 7.34
C TYR A 284 12.60 -12.29 7.39
N VAL A 285 13.21 -13.09 6.52
CA VAL A 285 14.67 -13.20 6.44
C VAL A 285 15.31 -11.83 6.12
N PRO A 286 14.99 -11.16 5.00
CA PRO A 286 15.53 -9.83 4.73
C PRO A 286 15.02 -8.74 5.67
N ILE A 287 13.82 -8.88 6.26
CA ILE A 287 13.28 -7.92 7.25
C ILE A 287 14.09 -7.97 8.55
N VAL A 288 14.43 -9.15 9.08
CA VAL A 288 15.23 -9.29 10.30
C VAL A 288 16.68 -8.83 10.08
N LEU A 289 17.20 -9.00 8.87
CA LEU A 289 18.52 -8.49 8.48
C LEU A 289 18.53 -6.95 8.30
N TYR A 290 17.41 -6.27 8.47
CA TYR A 290 17.32 -4.82 8.34
C TYR A 290 18.13 -4.09 9.42
N ASN A 291 19.05 -3.23 8.99
CA ASN A 291 19.98 -2.52 9.88
C ASN A 291 19.45 -1.18 10.43
N GLY A 292 18.17 -0.87 10.22
CA GLY A 292 17.57 0.39 10.69
C GLY A 292 17.98 1.63 9.89
N ARG A 293 18.76 1.53 8.81
CA ARG A 293 19.17 2.70 8.00
C ARG A 293 18.32 2.86 6.77
N ARG A 294 18.17 4.10 6.28
CA ARG A 294 17.50 4.36 5.00
C ARG A 294 18.33 3.88 3.80
N GLY A 295 19.66 4.03 3.86
CA GLY A 295 20.56 3.82 2.71
C GLY A 295 20.88 5.13 1.99
N ALA A 296 21.91 5.13 1.12
CA ALA A 296 22.47 6.34 0.50
C ALA A 296 21.62 6.90 -0.67
N PHE A 297 20.92 6.03 -1.40
CA PHE A 297 20.13 6.41 -2.58
C PHE A 297 18.76 7.05 -2.23
N GLN A 298 18.34 8.03 -3.03
CA GLN A 298 17.00 8.60 -2.93
C GLN A 298 16.02 7.93 -3.91
N LEU A 299 15.58 6.71 -3.59
CA LEU A 299 14.59 5.96 -4.40
C LEU A 299 13.15 6.51 -4.31
N LYS A 300 12.97 7.76 -3.88
CA LYS A 300 11.64 8.34 -3.60
C LYS A 300 10.76 8.30 -4.85
N TYR A 301 11.25 8.80 -5.98
CA TYR A 301 10.45 8.90 -7.21
C TYR A 301 10.39 7.60 -7.99
N LEU A 302 11.43 6.77 -7.91
CA LEU A 302 11.50 5.52 -8.63
C LEU A 302 10.29 4.64 -8.31
N PHE A 303 9.94 4.51 -7.03
CA PHE A 303 8.81 3.66 -6.62
C PHE A 303 7.45 4.15 -7.16
N TYR A 304 7.20 5.47 -7.11
CA TYR A 304 5.92 6.04 -7.54
C TYR A 304 5.71 5.96 -9.05
N VAL A 305 6.78 6.10 -9.84
CA VAL A 305 6.70 5.96 -11.29
C VAL A 305 6.70 4.49 -11.69
N PHE A 306 7.51 3.68 -11.01
CA PHE A 306 7.66 2.26 -11.30
C PHE A 306 6.31 1.54 -11.23
N TYR A 307 5.52 1.72 -10.16
CA TYR A 307 4.31 0.93 -9.94
C TYR A 307 3.26 1.04 -11.09
N PRO A 308 2.79 2.23 -11.51
CA PRO A 308 1.87 2.32 -12.66
C PRO A 308 2.55 1.96 -13.99
N VAL A 309 3.83 2.31 -14.19
CA VAL A 309 4.51 2.10 -15.48
C VAL A 309 4.80 0.62 -15.75
N HIS A 310 5.29 -0.14 -14.77
CA HIS A 310 5.59 -1.56 -15.00
C HIS A 310 4.33 -2.36 -15.30
N LEU A 311 3.18 -2.03 -14.69
CA LEU A 311 1.89 -2.66 -15.03
C LEU A 311 1.49 -2.40 -16.49
N LEU A 312 1.62 -1.16 -16.98
CA LEU A 312 1.35 -0.83 -18.38
C LEU A 312 2.30 -1.55 -19.35
N VAL A 313 3.58 -1.63 -19.01
CA VAL A 313 4.57 -2.35 -19.82
C VAL A 313 4.23 -3.84 -19.88
N LEU A 314 3.92 -4.47 -18.74
CA LEU A 314 3.55 -5.89 -18.69
C LEU A 314 2.24 -6.16 -19.43
N TYR A 315 1.24 -5.27 -19.32
CA TYR A 315 0.01 -5.35 -20.11
C TYR A 315 0.29 -5.30 -21.61
N GLY A 316 1.10 -4.35 -22.06
CA GLY A 316 1.47 -4.22 -23.47
C GLY A 316 2.19 -5.47 -24.01
N LEU A 317 3.09 -6.06 -23.21
CA LEU A 317 3.77 -7.32 -23.55
C LEU A 317 2.78 -8.49 -23.63
N ALA A 318 1.89 -8.65 -22.64
CA ALA A 318 0.90 -9.72 -22.61
C ALA A 318 -0.06 -9.63 -23.79
N HIS A 319 -0.58 -8.44 -24.09
CA HIS A 319 -1.48 -8.20 -25.22
C HIS A 319 -0.80 -8.42 -26.58
N GLY A 320 0.49 -8.06 -26.68
CA GLY A 320 1.30 -8.34 -27.86
C GLY A 320 1.47 -9.84 -28.12
N LEU A 321 1.70 -10.62 -27.06
CA LEU A 321 1.83 -12.08 -27.14
C LEU A 321 0.51 -12.76 -27.56
N GLN A 322 -0.63 -12.27 -27.05
CA GLN A 322 -1.95 -12.80 -27.42
C GLN A 322 -2.31 -12.59 -28.89
N LYS A 323 -1.84 -11.50 -29.52
CA LYS A 323 -2.08 -11.22 -30.94
C LYS A 323 -1.18 -12.00 -31.90
N GLY A 324 -0.07 -12.53 -31.39
CA GLY A 324 0.90 -13.29 -32.18
C GLY A 324 0.60 -14.78 -32.30
N VAL A 325 -0.47 -15.26 -31.64
CA VAL A 325 -1.00 -16.64 -31.67
C VAL A 325 -2.27 -16.66 -32.51
#